data_AF-A0A371BB57-F1
#
_entry.id   AF-A0A371BB57-F1
#
_cell.length_a   1.000
_cell.length_b   1.000
_cell.length_c   1.000
_cell.angle_alpha   90.00
_cell.angle_beta   90.00
_cell.angle_gamma   90.00
#
_symmetry.space_group_name_H-M   'P 1'
#
loop_
_entity.id
_entity.type
_entity.pdbx_description
1 polymer ?
#
loop_
_entity_poly.entity_id
_entity_poly.type
_entity_poly.pdbx_seq_one_letter_code
_entity_poly.pdbx_strand_id
1 'polypeptide(L)'
;MNPRFGAWLLSAMSLARGHTADNHDVILRTVYGNDIAARLKHIHGFAERDEGNAWLVAALRGRDAGYIHYRFQDRDILMCEAVAGPYPPRPGQGAALPPAVVAQLKDAGYWPDADGRPVFNYEITNDSCVWGGASWVIMEPLIKIFGARLLSKIDIVAPLAPQRDEAAIRRMMYE
;
A
#
# COMPACT_ATOMS: atom_id res chain seq x y z
N MET A 1 4.38 -23.37 -12.70
CA MET A 1 3.94 -23.55 -11.30
C MET A 1 3.40 -22.20 -10.82
N ASN A 2 2.13 -22.11 -10.43
CA ASN A 2 1.50 -20.81 -10.09
C ASN A 2 2.00 -20.34 -8.71
N PRO A 3 2.69 -19.19 -8.57
CA PRO A 3 3.22 -18.72 -7.29
C PRO A 3 2.11 -18.52 -6.23
N ARG A 4 0.86 -18.38 -6.67
CA ARG A 4 -0.34 -18.27 -5.82
C ARG A 4 -0.72 -19.58 -5.13
N PHE A 5 -0.50 -20.72 -5.78
CA PHE A 5 -0.78 -22.02 -5.18
C PHE A 5 0.22 -22.33 -4.05
N GLY A 6 1.47 -21.88 -4.20
CA GLY A 6 2.49 -21.97 -3.15
C GLY A 6 2.15 -21.11 -1.93
N ALA A 7 1.72 -19.86 -2.12
CA ALA A 7 1.32 -18.98 -1.03
C ALA A 7 0.04 -19.46 -0.29
N TRP A 8 -0.93 -20.02 -1.03
CA TRP A 8 -2.13 -20.61 -0.45
C TRP A 8 -1.82 -21.88 0.36
N LEU A 9 -0.99 -22.79 -0.16
CA LEU A 9 -0.54 -23.98 0.57
C LEU A 9 0.23 -23.63 1.86
N LEU A 10 1.11 -22.62 1.80
CA LEU A 10 1.83 -22.13 2.97
C LEU A 10 0.88 -21.56 4.04
N SER A 11 -0.19 -20.89 3.62
CA SER A 11 -1.21 -20.32 4.51
C SER A 11 -2.12 -21.39 5.14
N ALA A 12 -2.49 -22.41 4.37
CA ALA A 12 -3.30 -23.53 4.88
C ALA A 12 -2.54 -24.35 5.93
N MET A 13 -1.23 -24.53 5.74
CA MET A 13 -0.37 -25.25 6.70
C MET A 13 -0.09 -24.47 7.98
N SER A 14 -0.13 -23.13 7.94
CA SER A 14 0.13 -22.28 9.10
C SER A 14 -1.12 -21.96 9.93
N LEU A 15 -2.31 -21.99 9.31
CA LEU A 15 -3.61 -21.97 10.01
C LEU A 15 -3.77 -23.16 10.97
N ALA A 16 -3.21 -24.33 10.63
CA ALA A 16 -3.18 -25.51 11.49
C ALA A 16 -2.22 -25.39 12.71
N ARG A 17 -1.39 -24.34 12.78
CA ARG A 17 -0.34 -24.14 13.82
C ARG A 17 -0.48 -22.86 14.65
N GLY A 18 -1.64 -22.20 14.64
CA GLY A 18 -1.95 -21.14 15.60
C GLY A 18 -1.18 -19.82 15.45
N HIS A 19 -0.58 -19.55 14.29
CA HIS A 19 0.10 -18.27 13.98
C HIS A 19 -0.78 -17.40 13.07
N THR A 20 -1.85 -16.82 13.59
CA THR A 20 -2.88 -16.19 12.74
C THR A 20 -2.55 -14.77 12.27
N ALA A 21 -1.70 -14.01 12.96
CA ALA A 21 -1.36 -12.63 12.56
C ALA A 21 -0.40 -12.60 11.35
N ASP A 22 0.69 -13.36 11.39
CA ASP A 22 1.72 -13.35 10.33
C ASP A 22 1.20 -13.85 8.97
N ASN A 23 0.24 -14.78 8.97
CA ASN A 23 -0.32 -15.30 7.73
C ASN A 23 -1.19 -14.28 6.99
N HIS A 24 -1.96 -13.48 7.73
CA HIS A 24 -2.79 -12.44 7.11
C HIS A 24 -1.92 -11.39 6.42
N ASP A 25 -0.80 -11.02 7.04
CA ASP A 25 0.16 -10.09 6.47
C ASP A 25 0.78 -10.64 5.18
N VAL A 26 1.19 -11.91 5.19
CA VAL A 26 1.73 -12.59 4.00
C VAL A 26 0.71 -12.63 2.88
N ILE A 27 -0.56 -12.94 3.16
CA ILE A 27 -1.61 -12.97 2.14
C ILE A 27 -1.87 -11.57 1.59
N LEU A 28 -2.04 -10.55 2.45
CA LEU A 28 -2.25 -9.18 2.00
C LEU A 28 -1.09 -8.67 1.14
N ARG A 29 0.16 -8.97 1.52
CA ARG A 29 1.35 -8.63 0.74
C ARG A 29 1.41 -9.39 -0.58
N THR A 30 1.02 -10.67 -0.59
CA THR A 30 1.02 -11.48 -1.82
C THR A 30 -0.09 -11.04 -2.78
N VAL A 31 -1.27 -10.72 -2.26
CA VAL A 31 -2.41 -10.28 -3.05
C VAL A 31 -2.18 -8.86 -3.54
N TYR A 32 -2.05 -7.88 -2.64
CA TYR A 32 -1.98 -6.47 -3.00
C TYR A 32 -0.56 -5.99 -3.32
N GLY A 33 0.46 -6.50 -2.64
CA GLY A 33 1.86 -6.07 -2.88
C GLY A 33 2.34 -6.35 -4.31
N ASN A 34 1.97 -7.49 -4.89
CA ASN A 34 2.29 -7.78 -6.30
C ASN A 34 1.58 -6.82 -7.27
N ASP A 35 0.33 -6.44 -7.00
CA ASP A 35 -0.41 -5.49 -7.84
C ASP A 35 0.23 -4.10 -7.74
N ILE A 36 0.52 -3.65 -6.52
CA ILE A 36 1.23 -2.41 -6.25
C ILE A 36 2.57 -2.36 -6.99
N ALA A 37 3.41 -3.38 -6.82
CA ALA A 37 4.73 -3.43 -7.47
C ALA A 37 4.61 -3.40 -9.01
N ALA A 38 3.66 -4.14 -9.58
CA ALA A 38 3.44 -4.18 -11.01
C ALA A 38 2.99 -2.81 -11.56
N ARG A 39 2.09 -2.12 -10.85
CA ARG A 39 1.60 -0.79 -11.25
C ARG A 39 2.66 0.29 -11.09
N LEU A 40 3.44 0.27 -10.00
CA LEU A 40 4.59 1.16 -9.83
C LEU A 40 5.60 0.98 -10.97
N LYS A 41 5.92 -0.27 -11.32
CA LYS A 41 6.80 -0.57 -12.46
C LYS A 41 6.23 -0.04 -13.78
N HIS A 42 4.92 -0.17 -13.98
CA HIS A 42 4.25 0.32 -15.19
C HIS A 42 4.31 1.85 -15.28
N ILE A 43 3.97 2.56 -14.21
CA ILE A 43 4.04 4.03 -14.12
C ILE A 43 5.48 4.50 -14.35
N HIS A 44 6.45 3.87 -13.69
CA HIS A 44 7.87 4.23 -13.81
C HIS A 44 8.39 4.13 -15.25
N GLY A 45 7.97 3.09 -15.98
CA GLY A 45 8.37 2.84 -17.37
C GLY A 45 7.67 3.73 -18.41
N PHE A 46 6.71 4.56 -18.00
CA PHE A 46 5.98 5.44 -18.92
C PHE A 46 6.78 6.72 -19.20
N ALA A 47 7.05 7.00 -20.48
CA ALA A 47 7.93 8.12 -20.88
C ALA A 47 7.27 9.49 -20.68
N GLU A 48 5.97 9.60 -20.89
CA GLU A 48 5.18 10.85 -20.83
C GLU A 48 4.48 11.05 -19.48
N ARG A 49 5.20 10.73 -18.39
CA ARG A 49 4.66 10.90 -17.04
C ARG A 49 4.62 12.38 -16.63
N ASP A 50 3.52 12.81 -16.03
CA ASP A 50 3.28 14.16 -15.49
C ASP A 50 2.69 14.08 -14.07
N GLU A 51 2.52 15.23 -13.42
CA GLU A 51 1.96 15.27 -12.05
C GLU A 51 0.56 14.68 -11.94
N GLY A 52 -0.22 14.69 -13.03
CA GLY A 52 -1.58 14.18 -13.06
C GLY A 52 -1.67 12.66 -13.17
N ASN A 53 -0.60 12.00 -13.61
CA ASN A 53 -0.63 10.58 -13.97
C ASN A 53 0.51 9.73 -13.36
N ALA A 54 1.56 10.36 -12.81
CA ALA A 54 2.76 9.72 -12.25
C ALA A 54 2.61 9.29 -10.78
N TRP A 55 1.44 8.75 -10.41
CA TRP A 55 1.13 8.43 -9.02
C TRP A 55 0.31 7.15 -8.85
N LEU A 56 0.35 6.62 -7.62
CA LEU A 56 -0.44 5.49 -7.14
C LEU A 56 -0.98 5.80 -5.75
N VAL A 57 -2.21 5.41 -5.46
CA VAL A 57 -2.79 5.44 -4.12
C VAL A 57 -3.22 4.03 -3.73
N ALA A 58 -2.84 3.59 -2.55
CA ALA A 58 -3.41 2.42 -1.89
C ALA A 58 -4.22 2.87 -0.68
N ALA A 59 -5.54 2.67 -0.73
CA ALA A 59 -6.48 3.18 0.26
C ALA A 59 -7.20 2.06 1.01
N LEU A 60 -7.03 2.02 2.33
CA LEU A 60 -7.80 1.15 3.22
C LEU A 60 -9.18 1.76 3.47
N ARG A 61 -10.22 0.97 3.17
CA ARG A 61 -11.62 1.32 3.48
C ARG A 61 -12.03 0.77 4.83
N GLY A 62 -12.74 1.56 5.62
CA GLY A 62 -13.39 1.09 6.84
C GLY A 62 -13.38 2.11 7.97
N ARG A 63 -13.43 1.59 9.20
CA ARG A 63 -13.48 2.38 10.44
C ARG A 63 -12.19 3.18 10.64
N ASP A 64 -11.05 2.54 10.44
CA ASP A 64 -9.72 3.16 10.55
C ASP A 64 -9.17 3.45 9.16
N ALA A 65 -9.91 4.26 8.40
CA ALA A 65 -9.53 4.60 7.03
C ALA A 65 -8.18 5.32 7.01
N GLY A 66 -7.35 4.96 6.04
CA GLY A 66 -6.05 5.57 5.78
C GLY A 66 -5.62 5.20 4.38
N TYR A 67 -4.71 5.98 3.82
CA TYR A 67 -4.16 5.69 2.50
C TYR A 67 -2.71 6.11 2.43
N ILE A 68 -1.98 5.45 1.55
CA ILE A 68 -0.64 5.88 1.18
C ILE A 68 -0.68 6.36 -0.26
N HIS A 69 -0.22 7.59 -0.48
CA HIS A 69 -0.08 8.21 -1.77
C HIS A 69 1.38 8.16 -2.21
N TYR A 70 1.62 7.63 -3.39
CA TYR A 70 2.94 7.47 -3.98
C TYR A 70 3.03 8.32 -5.22
N ARG A 71 4.08 9.13 -5.32
CA ARG A 71 4.35 9.97 -6.49
C ARG A 71 5.82 9.89 -6.85
N PHE A 72 6.09 9.71 -8.14
CA PHE A 72 7.44 9.86 -8.66
C PHE A 72 7.80 11.35 -8.68
N GLN A 73 8.76 11.75 -7.84
CA GLN A 73 9.28 13.12 -7.84
C GLN A 73 10.30 13.32 -8.96
N ASP A 74 11.06 12.27 -9.27
CA ASP A 74 11.94 12.18 -10.43
C ASP A 74 12.02 10.71 -10.90
N ARG A 75 12.93 10.39 -11.83
CA ARG A 75 13.14 9.04 -12.37
C ARG A 75 13.49 8.01 -11.31
N ASP A 76 14.23 8.40 -10.29
CA ASP A 76 14.80 7.47 -9.31
C ASP A 76 14.30 7.72 -7.88
N ILE A 77 13.38 8.68 -7.73
CA ILE A 77 12.83 9.10 -6.42
C ILE A 77 11.32 8.88 -6.40
N LEU A 78 10.90 7.95 -5.54
CA LEU A 78 9.50 7.71 -5.23
C LEU A 78 9.19 8.25 -3.84
N MET A 79 8.34 9.27 -3.78
CA MET A 79 7.85 9.84 -2.53
C MET A 79 6.55 9.16 -2.10
N CYS A 80 6.45 8.86 -0.81
CA CYS A 80 5.33 8.20 -0.18
C CYS A 80 4.75 9.13 0.90
N GLU A 81 3.46 9.41 0.85
CA GLU A 81 2.74 10.18 1.86
C GLU A 81 1.70 9.27 2.53
N ALA A 82 1.90 8.96 3.80
CA ALA A 82 0.92 8.29 4.63
C ALA A 82 -0.08 9.30 5.21
N VAL A 83 -1.37 9.05 4.98
CA VAL A 83 -2.46 9.97 5.36
C VAL A 83 -3.56 9.21 6.07
N ALA A 84 -4.04 9.77 7.20
CA ALA A 84 -5.25 9.25 7.85
C ALA A 84 -6.53 9.77 7.20
N GLY A 85 -7.53 8.91 7.20
CA GLY A 85 -8.85 9.18 6.70
C GLY A 85 -9.13 8.54 5.34
N PRO A 86 -10.39 8.67 4.85
CA PRO A 86 -10.80 8.07 3.59
C PRO A 86 -10.19 8.79 2.38
N TYR A 87 -9.94 8.02 1.33
CA TYR A 87 -9.64 8.51 -0.03
C TYR A 87 -10.91 8.45 -0.92
N PRO A 88 -11.18 9.37 -1.86
CA PRO A 88 -10.44 10.62 -2.08
C PRO A 88 -10.59 11.56 -0.88
N PRO A 89 -9.55 12.37 -0.60
CA PRO A 89 -9.62 13.36 0.45
C PRO A 89 -10.69 14.42 0.14
N ARG A 90 -11.42 14.86 1.16
CA ARG A 90 -12.36 15.99 1.07
C ARG A 90 -11.63 17.31 1.33
N PRO A 91 -12.15 18.45 0.85
CA PRO A 91 -11.62 19.76 1.21
C PRO A 91 -11.60 19.95 2.74
N GLY A 92 -10.47 20.42 3.28
CA GLY A 92 -10.26 20.55 4.73
C GLY A 92 -10.07 19.23 5.48
N GLN A 93 -9.98 18.11 4.77
CA GLN A 93 -9.68 16.82 5.37
C GLN A 93 -8.18 16.70 5.62
N GLY A 94 -7.84 16.51 6.89
CA GLY A 94 -6.47 16.48 7.40
C GLY A 94 -6.53 16.36 8.92
N ALA A 95 -7.28 15.37 9.41
CA ALA A 95 -7.37 15.14 10.84
C ALA A 95 -5.97 14.85 11.37
N ALA A 96 -5.61 15.46 12.51
CA ALA A 96 -4.38 15.13 13.19
C ALA A 96 -4.35 13.62 13.43
N LEU A 97 -3.26 12.99 13.00
CA LEU A 97 -3.02 11.57 13.25
C LEU A 97 -3.00 11.35 14.77
N PRO A 98 -3.69 10.32 15.29
CA PRO A 98 -3.59 9.98 16.71
C PRO A 98 -2.13 9.83 17.13
N PRO A 99 -1.70 10.27 18.33
CA PRO A 99 -0.30 10.22 18.74
C PRO A 99 0.33 8.83 18.64
N ALA A 100 -0.45 7.77 18.88
CA ALA A 100 -0.01 6.38 18.71
C ALA A 100 0.31 6.04 17.25
N VAL A 101 -0.51 6.50 16.30
CA VAL A 101 -0.28 6.33 14.85
C VAL A 101 0.95 7.12 14.42
N VAL A 102 1.11 8.34 14.92
CA VAL A 102 2.31 9.16 14.67
C VAL A 102 3.58 8.46 15.14
N ALA A 103 3.58 7.89 16.34
CA ALA A 103 4.74 7.17 16.88
C ALA A 103 5.09 5.96 15.99
N GLN A 104 4.09 5.16 15.62
CA GLN A 104 4.31 4.00 14.74
C GLN A 104 4.83 4.38 13.34
N LEU A 105 4.36 5.50 12.77
CA LEU A 105 4.87 6.00 11.49
C LEU A 105 6.34 6.43 11.61
N LYS A 106 6.71 7.12 12.70
CA LYS A 106 8.11 7.49 12.98
C LYS A 106 9.01 6.27 13.17
N ASP A 107 8.55 5.26 13.91
CA ASP A 107 9.28 4.01 14.10
C ASP A 107 9.47 3.24 12.78
N ALA A 108 8.52 3.38 11.85
CA ALA A 108 8.62 2.86 10.48
C ALA A 108 9.50 3.73 9.55
N GLY A 109 10.13 4.79 10.07
CA GLY A 109 11.04 5.67 9.33
C GLY A 109 10.36 6.80 8.56
N TYR A 110 9.05 6.99 8.71
CA TYR A 110 8.37 8.13 8.12
C TYR A 110 8.64 9.41 8.94
N TRP A 111 8.78 10.54 8.26
CA TRP A 111 8.95 11.84 8.91
C TRP A 111 7.74 12.75 8.69
N PRO A 112 7.41 13.65 9.63
CA PRO A 112 6.33 14.60 9.44
C PRO A 112 6.63 15.57 8.30
N ASP A 113 5.58 16.05 7.65
CA ASP A 113 5.69 17.09 6.64
C ASP A 113 6.27 18.40 7.18
N ALA A 114 7.21 18.99 6.43
CA ALA A 114 7.88 20.23 6.83
C ALA A 114 6.93 21.44 6.81
N ASP A 115 5.93 21.42 5.93
CA ASP A 115 4.94 22.49 5.77
C ASP A 115 3.76 22.38 6.76
N GLY A 116 3.84 21.45 7.71
CA GLY A 116 2.82 21.25 8.74
C GLY A 116 1.54 20.59 8.23
N ARG A 117 1.54 20.00 7.03
CA ARG A 117 0.43 19.15 6.59
C ARG A 117 0.35 17.91 7.49
N PRO A 118 -0.85 17.38 7.78
CA PRO A 118 -1.05 16.22 8.65
C PRO A 118 -0.75 14.91 7.93
N VAL A 119 0.40 14.85 7.26
CA VAL A 119 0.89 13.70 6.49
C VAL A 119 2.29 13.31 6.96
N PHE A 120 2.64 12.06 6.72
CA PHE A 120 3.96 11.52 7.01
C PHE A 120 4.61 11.06 5.73
N ASN A 121 5.82 11.52 5.49
CA ASN A 121 6.59 11.30 4.27
C ASN A 121 7.58 10.17 4.45
N TYR A 122 7.83 9.43 3.37
CA TYR A 122 8.91 8.46 3.25
C TYR A 122 9.47 8.53 1.83
N GLU A 123 10.79 8.51 1.68
CA GLU A 123 11.47 8.56 0.39
C GLU A 123 12.07 7.20 0.08
N ILE A 124 11.84 6.74 -1.15
CA ILE A 124 12.51 5.58 -1.71
C ILE A 124 13.37 6.06 -2.88
N THR A 125 14.68 6.07 -2.66
CA THR A 125 15.69 6.37 -3.67
C THR A 125 16.25 5.04 -4.18
N ASN A 126 15.87 4.58 -5.38
CA ASN A 126 16.39 3.33 -5.96
C ASN A 126 16.01 3.11 -7.44
N ASP A 127 16.76 2.22 -8.10
CA ASP A 127 16.48 1.74 -9.46
C ASP A 127 15.25 0.79 -9.49
N SER A 128 14.60 0.72 -10.64
CA SER A 128 13.31 0.08 -10.91
C SER A 128 13.19 -1.41 -10.56
N CYS A 129 14.32 -2.10 -10.32
CA CYS A 129 14.36 -3.47 -9.83
C CYS A 129 13.91 -3.62 -8.37
N VAL A 130 13.75 -2.51 -7.63
CA VAL A 130 13.43 -2.48 -6.19
C VAL A 130 11.95 -2.20 -5.90
N TRP A 131 11.06 -2.08 -6.89
CA TRP A 131 9.63 -1.79 -6.65
C TRP A 131 8.88 -2.85 -5.82
N GLY A 132 9.41 -4.08 -5.73
CA GLY A 132 8.96 -5.06 -4.74
C GLY A 132 9.14 -4.57 -3.29
N GLY A 133 10.25 -3.88 -2.99
CA GLY A 133 10.49 -3.20 -1.72
C GLY A 133 9.53 -2.03 -1.50
N ALA A 134 9.24 -1.23 -2.53
CA ALA A 134 8.24 -0.17 -2.42
C ALA A 134 6.86 -0.72 -2.04
N SER A 135 6.44 -1.85 -2.63
CA SER A 135 5.20 -2.52 -2.26
C SER A 135 5.12 -2.88 -0.76
N TRP A 136 6.24 -3.24 -0.15
CA TRP A 136 6.33 -3.50 1.28
C TRP A 136 6.12 -2.21 2.09
N VAL A 137 6.77 -1.12 1.69
CA VAL A 137 6.66 0.20 2.32
C VAL A 137 5.21 0.74 2.24
N ILE A 138 4.45 0.35 1.21
CA ILE A 138 3.01 0.70 1.09
C ILE A 138 2.17 -0.15 2.04
N MET A 139 2.38 -1.47 1.99
CA MET A 139 1.50 -2.41 2.68
C MET A 139 1.73 -2.43 4.19
N GLU A 140 2.96 -2.19 4.64
CA GLU A 140 3.30 -2.24 6.06
C GLU A 140 2.53 -1.23 6.92
N PRO A 141 2.48 0.07 6.58
CA PRO A 141 1.63 1.02 7.29
C PRO A 141 0.15 0.65 7.22
N LEU A 142 -0.35 0.20 6.07
CA LEU A 142 -1.75 -0.20 5.94
C LEU A 142 -2.09 -1.32 6.92
N ILE A 143 -1.23 -2.32 7.07
CA ILE A 143 -1.43 -3.48 7.94
C ILE A 143 -1.20 -3.15 9.41
N LYS A 144 -0.01 -2.62 9.74
CA LYS A 144 0.44 -2.47 11.13
C LYS A 144 -0.14 -1.23 11.81
N ILE A 145 -0.34 -0.17 11.04
CA ILE A 145 -0.67 1.16 11.57
C ILE A 145 -2.15 1.46 11.38
N PHE A 146 -2.65 1.30 10.14
CA PHE A 146 -4.06 1.53 9.82
C PHE A 146 -4.93 0.27 10.01
N GLY A 147 -4.33 -0.85 10.41
CA GLY A 147 -5.06 -2.03 10.86
C GLY A 147 -5.72 -2.84 9.75
N ALA A 148 -5.21 -2.79 8.52
CA ALA A 148 -5.67 -3.64 7.43
C ALA A 148 -5.56 -5.13 7.82
N ARG A 149 -6.62 -5.88 7.54
CA ARG A 149 -6.78 -7.31 7.80
C ARG A 149 -7.08 -8.05 6.51
N LEU A 150 -7.05 -9.38 6.55
CA LEU A 150 -7.28 -10.22 5.37
C LEU A 150 -8.52 -9.80 4.57
N LEU A 151 -9.63 -9.49 5.24
CA LEU A 151 -10.91 -9.10 4.62
C LEU A 151 -11.04 -7.60 4.35
N SER A 152 -10.00 -6.81 4.61
CA SER A 152 -10.02 -5.38 4.34
C SER A 152 -10.12 -5.12 2.83
N LYS A 153 -11.03 -4.22 2.48
CA LYS A 153 -11.11 -3.68 1.12
C LYS A 153 -10.03 -2.62 0.96
N ILE A 154 -9.04 -2.91 0.12
CA ILE A 154 -7.96 -1.98 -0.25
C ILE A 154 -8.15 -1.60 -1.71
N ASP A 155 -8.43 -0.32 -1.96
CA ASP A 155 -8.53 0.20 -3.32
C ASP A 155 -7.15 0.67 -3.80
N ILE A 156 -6.73 0.22 -4.99
CA ILE A 156 -5.48 0.68 -5.63
C ILE A 156 -5.83 1.52 -6.85
N VAL A 157 -5.56 2.82 -6.78
CA VAL A 157 -5.80 3.80 -7.84
C VAL A 157 -4.48 4.19 -8.47
N ALA A 158 -4.37 4.03 -9.79
CA ALA A 158 -3.16 4.31 -10.56
C ALA A 158 -3.55 4.69 -11.98
N PRO A 159 -3.54 5.97 -12.39
CA PRO A 159 -4.11 6.41 -13.66
C PRO A 159 -3.48 5.75 -14.89
N LEU A 160 -2.16 5.56 -14.89
CA LEU A 160 -1.44 4.98 -16.01
C LEU A 160 -1.44 3.45 -16.02
N ALA A 161 -1.86 2.79 -14.93
CA ALA A 161 -1.75 1.34 -14.82
C ALA A 161 -3.13 0.68 -14.85
N PRO A 162 -3.27 -0.50 -15.49
CA PRO A 162 -4.56 -1.17 -15.58
C PRO A 162 -5.11 -1.50 -14.19
N GLN A 163 -6.42 -1.33 -14.03
CA GLN A 163 -7.09 -1.79 -12.82
C GLN A 163 -7.19 -3.31 -12.80
N ARG A 164 -6.97 -3.90 -11.64
CA ARG A 164 -7.13 -5.33 -11.41
C ARG A 164 -8.61 -5.73 -11.36
N ASP A 165 -8.90 -6.96 -11.77
CA ASP A 165 -10.22 -7.55 -11.63
C ASP A 165 -10.51 -7.90 -10.16
N GLU A 166 -11.27 -7.03 -9.50
CA GLU A 166 -11.75 -7.18 -8.12
C GLU A 166 -12.64 -8.42 -7.92
N ALA A 167 -13.40 -8.83 -8.94
CA ALA A 167 -14.27 -10.00 -8.83
C ALA A 167 -13.44 -11.29 -8.76
N ALA A 168 -12.33 -11.34 -9.49
CA ALA A 168 -11.37 -12.44 -9.39
C ALA A 168 -10.73 -12.52 -7.98
N ILE A 169 -10.40 -11.38 -7.35
CA ILE A 169 -9.84 -11.35 -5.99
C ILE A 169 -10.82 -11.94 -4.98
N ARG A 170 -12.09 -11.51 -5.03
CA ARG A 170 -13.10 -12.01 -4.12
C ARG A 170 -13.29 -13.52 -4.25
N ARG A 171 -13.36 -14.06 -5.48
CA ARG A 171 -13.43 -15.52 -5.69
C ARG A 171 -12.23 -16.23 -5.03
N MET A 172 -11.02 -15.70 -5.21
CA MET A 172 -9.81 -16.26 -4.59
C MET A 172 -9.75 -16.17 -3.05
N MET A 173 -10.58 -15.35 -2.40
CA MET A 173 -10.63 -15.22 -0.94
C MET A 173 -11.66 -16.14 -0.28
N TYR A 174 -12.64 -16.62 -1.04
CA TYR A 174 -13.77 -17.42 -0.55
C TYR A 174 -13.77 -18.87 -1.09
N GLU A 175 -12.91 -19.18 -2.06
CA GLU A 175 -12.56 -20.54 -2.51
C GLU A 175 -11.36 -21.10 -1.74
#